data_AF-A0A0N0BBB0-F1
#
_entry.id   AF-A0A0N0BBB0-F1
#
_cell.length_a   1.000
_cell.length_b   1.000
_cell.length_c   1.000
_cell.angle_alpha   90.00
_cell.angle_beta   90.00
_cell.angle_gamma   90.00
#
_symmetry.space_group_name_H-M   'P 1'
#
loop_
_entity.id
_entity.type
_entity.pdbx_description
1 polymer ?
#
loop_
_entity_poly.entity_id
_entity_poly.type
_entity_poly.pdbx_seq_one_letter_code
_entity_poly.pdbx_strand_id
1 'polypeptide(L)'
;LQIYDSIKAIHPSVMNKVHPIEGDVSLSNLGLSTADRNILIKNVNIVFHVAATVKFNEPLNVAVNINTKGTSRIMELCVELKHVISVVYVSTAYSNANIFEIEEKIYT
;
A
#
# COMPACT_ATOMS: atom_id res chain seq x y z
N LEU A 1 12.98 12.15 -13.22
CA LEU A 1 12.01 13.07 -12.58
C LEU A 1 12.78 14.21 -11.94
N GLN A 2 12.64 15.43 -12.48
CA GLN A 2 13.38 16.63 -12.04
C GLN A 2 13.11 17.00 -10.57
N ILE A 3 11.95 16.63 -10.03
CA ILE A 3 11.54 16.96 -8.65
C ILE A 3 12.47 16.37 -7.56
N TYR A 4 13.25 15.33 -7.88
CA TYR A 4 14.15 14.68 -6.91
C TYR A 4 15.62 15.12 -7.04
N ASP A 5 15.94 16.01 -7.96
CA ASP A 5 17.34 16.30 -8.31
C ASP A 5 18.10 16.98 -7.16
N SER A 6 17.44 17.86 -6.40
CA SER A 6 18.02 18.46 -5.19
C SER A 6 18.41 17.40 -4.14
N ILE A 7 17.56 16.40 -3.92
CA ILE A 7 17.83 15.30 -2.98
C ILE A 7 18.97 14.42 -3.48
N LYS A 8 19.04 14.12 -4.78
CA LYS A 8 20.14 13.35 -5.36
C LYS A 8 21.47 14.09 -5.27
N ALA A 9 21.45 15.42 -5.42
CA ALA A 9 22.65 16.25 -5.30
C ALA A 9 23.19 16.24 -3.85
N ILE A 10 22.30 16.32 -2.86
CA ILE A 10 22.67 16.31 -1.44
C ILE A 10 23.05 14.89 -0.98
N HIS A 11 22.36 13.87 -1.51
CA HIS A 11 22.53 12.46 -1.14
C HIS A 11 22.67 11.58 -2.39
N PRO A 12 23.86 11.51 -3.01
CA PRO A 12 24.07 10.77 -4.27
C PRO A 12 23.71 9.28 -4.19
N SER A 13 23.82 8.67 -3.01
CA SER A 13 23.53 7.25 -2.76
C SER A 13 22.08 6.99 -2.30
N VAL A 14 21.20 8.00 -2.28
CA VAL A 14 19.82 7.87 -1.78
C VAL A 14 19.04 6.76 -2.50
N MET A 15 19.32 6.57 -3.79
CA MET A 15 18.68 5.54 -4.61
C MET A 15 19.05 4.11 -4.17
N ASN A 16 20.16 3.90 -3.48
CA ASN A 16 20.56 2.59 -2.96
C ASN A 16 19.61 2.10 -1.86
N LYS A 17 18.80 2.99 -1.27
CA LYS A 17 17.77 2.64 -0.29
C LYS A 17 16.47 2.15 -0.95
N VAL A 18 16.33 2.29 -2.26
CA VAL A 18 15.12 1.96 -3.01
C VAL A 18 15.32 0.65 -3.75
N HIS A 19 14.51 -0.34 -3.41
CA HIS A 19 14.46 -1.61 -4.13
C HIS A 19 13.07 -1.77 -4.77
N PRO A 20 12.93 -1.52 -6.08
CA PRO A 20 11.64 -1.65 -6.75
C PRO A 20 11.25 -3.14 -6.85
N ILE A 21 9.98 -3.42 -6.57
CA ILE A 21 9.37 -4.74 -6.73
C ILE A 21 8.15 -4.58 -7.64
N GLU A 22 8.06 -5.41 -8.67
CA GLU A 22 6.91 -5.42 -9.57
C GLU A 22 5.70 -6.07 -8.88
N GLY A 23 4.52 -5.47 -9.01
CA GLY A 23 3.30 -5.98 -8.42
C GLY A 23 2.09 -5.10 -8.71
N ASP A 24 0.90 -5.67 -8.50
CA ASP A 24 -0.39 -5.01 -8.63
C ASP A 24 -1.35 -5.54 -7.55
N VAL A 25 -1.84 -4.65 -6.70
CA VAL A 25 -2.79 -4.95 -5.62
C VAL A 25 -4.13 -5.52 -6.12
N SER A 26 -4.45 -5.31 -7.39
CA SER A 26 -5.66 -5.82 -8.04
C SER A 26 -5.57 -7.33 -8.35
N LEU A 27 -4.36 -7.89 -8.41
CA LEU A 27 -4.08 -9.27 -8.81
C LEU A 27 -3.93 -10.20 -7.60
N SER A 28 -4.16 -11.50 -7.82
CA SER A 28 -3.84 -12.53 -6.82
C SER A 28 -2.36 -12.50 -6.45
N ASN A 29 -2.04 -12.79 -5.19
CA ASN A 29 -0.68 -12.69 -4.65
C ASN A 29 0.02 -11.36 -4.94
N LEU A 30 -0.74 -10.28 -5.12
CA LEU A 30 -0.25 -8.94 -5.46
C LEU A 30 0.52 -8.89 -6.78
N GLY A 31 0.34 -9.88 -7.68
CA GLY A 31 1.12 -10.00 -8.92
C GLY A 31 2.61 -10.28 -8.69
N LEU A 32 3.02 -10.64 -7.46
CA LEU A 32 4.42 -10.84 -7.12
C LEU A 32 4.96 -12.14 -7.72
N SER A 33 6.22 -12.09 -8.17
CA SER A 33 6.99 -13.31 -8.39
C SER A 33 7.25 -14.02 -7.05
N THR A 34 7.46 -15.34 -7.08
CA THR A 34 7.83 -16.10 -5.86
C THR A 34 9.13 -15.57 -5.24
N ALA A 35 10.07 -15.10 -6.06
CA ALA A 35 11.34 -14.55 -5.58
C ALA A 35 11.13 -13.24 -4.80
N ASP A 36 10.40 -12.29 -5.39
CA ASP A 36 10.14 -10.99 -4.76
C ASP A 36 9.30 -11.14 -3.49
N ARG A 37 8.32 -12.04 -3.51
CA ARG A 37 7.53 -12.35 -2.33
C ARG A 37 8.38 -12.86 -1.17
N ASN A 38 9.36 -13.72 -1.45
CA ASN A 38 10.29 -14.21 -0.43
C ASN A 38 11.22 -13.10 0.10
N ILE A 39 11.64 -12.17 -0.76
CA ILE A 39 12.41 -10.99 -0.34
C ILE A 39 11.58 -10.17 0.66
N LEU A 40 10.31 -9.90 0.35
CA LEU A 40 9.42 -9.16 1.24
C LEU A 40 9.22 -9.87 2.59
N ILE A 41 8.87 -11.16 2.55
CA ILE A 41 8.65 -11.98 3.75
C ILE A 41 9.84 -11.96 4.71
N LYS A 42 11.06 -12.00 4.17
CA LYS A 42 12.28 -12.04 4.97
C LYS A 42 12.69 -10.68 5.53
N ASN A 43 12.45 -9.59 4.80
CA ASN A 43 13.13 -8.32 5.06
C ASN A 43 12.22 -7.16 5.49
N VAL A 44 10.88 -7.29 5.39
CA VAL A 44 9.97 -6.18 5.72
C VAL A 44 9.59 -6.16 7.20
N ASN A 45 9.73 -4.99 7.81
CA ASN A 45 9.34 -4.71 9.19
C ASN A 45 8.13 -3.77 9.31
N ILE A 46 8.02 -2.79 8.43
CA ILE A 46 6.97 -1.77 8.47
C ILE A 46 6.34 -1.70 7.08
N VAL A 47 5.02 -1.75 7.02
CA VAL A 47 4.24 -1.67 5.78
C VAL A 47 3.47 -0.36 5.76
N PHE A 48 3.68 0.43 4.71
CA PHE A 48 2.84 1.60 4.41
C PHE A 48 1.95 1.24 3.22
N HIS A 49 0.66 1.01 3.48
CA HIS A 49 -0.30 0.71 2.41
C HIS A 49 -1.01 1.99 1.97
N VAL A 50 -0.57 2.51 0.82
CA VAL A 50 -1.06 3.76 0.20
C VAL A 50 -1.68 3.48 -1.18
N ALA A 51 -1.65 2.24 -1.66
CA ALA A 51 -2.13 1.88 -2.98
C ALA A 51 -3.67 1.85 -3.02
N ALA A 52 -4.26 2.69 -3.86
CA ALA A 52 -5.69 2.77 -4.07
C ALA A 52 -6.00 3.38 -5.45
N THR A 53 -7.20 3.12 -5.98
CA THR A 53 -7.81 3.99 -7.00
C THR A 53 -8.62 5.08 -6.28
N VAL A 54 -8.39 6.33 -6.69
CA VAL A 54 -9.06 7.53 -6.16
C VAL A 54 -10.04 8.14 -7.16
N LYS A 55 -10.37 7.41 -8.24
CA LYS A 55 -11.31 7.86 -9.25
C LYS A 55 -12.74 7.70 -8.77
N PHE A 56 -13.46 8.82 -8.64
CA PHE A 56 -14.85 8.83 -8.18
C PHE A 56 -15.84 8.18 -9.16
N ASN A 57 -15.47 8.06 -10.44
CA ASN A 57 -16.28 7.46 -11.49
C ASN A 57 -15.81 6.05 -11.90
N GLU A 58 -14.95 5.42 -11.10
CA GLU A 58 -14.54 4.03 -11.33
C GLU A 58 -15.73 3.07 -11.13
N PRO A 59 -15.91 2.06 -11.98
CA PRO A 59 -16.89 1.01 -11.70
C PRO A 59 -16.70 0.41 -10.32
N LEU A 60 -17.79 0.25 -9.55
CA LEU A 60 -17.71 -0.18 -8.15
C LEU A 60 -16.97 -1.51 -7.98
N ASN A 61 -17.16 -2.47 -8.89
CA ASN A 61 -16.47 -3.76 -8.87
C ASN A 61 -14.94 -3.61 -8.98
N VAL A 62 -14.46 -2.64 -9.77
CA VAL A 62 -13.04 -2.33 -9.92
C VAL A 62 -12.51 -1.66 -8.65
N ALA A 63 -13.22 -0.64 -8.14
CA ALA A 63 -12.86 0.04 -6.90
C ALA A 63 -12.81 -0.93 -5.70
N VAL A 64 -13.78 -1.84 -5.58
CA VAL A 64 -13.79 -2.89 -4.55
C VAL A 64 -12.62 -3.86 -4.73
N ASN A 65 -12.27 -4.24 -5.97
CA ASN A 65 -11.14 -5.15 -6.20
C ASN A 65 -9.79 -4.53 -5.80
N ILE A 66 -9.61 -3.24 -6.03
CA ILE A 66 -8.38 -2.52 -5.73
C ILE A 66 -8.34 -2.11 -4.25
N ASN A 67 -9.32 -1.32 -3.79
CA ASN A 67 -9.25 -0.67 -2.48
C ASN A 67 -9.62 -1.61 -1.33
N THR A 68 -10.55 -2.55 -1.56
CA THR A 68 -11.00 -3.47 -0.51
C THR A 68 -10.26 -4.81 -0.58
N LYS A 69 -10.36 -5.51 -1.72
CA LYS A 69 -9.69 -6.81 -1.88
C LYS A 69 -8.17 -6.68 -1.95
N GLY A 70 -7.65 -5.61 -2.57
CA GLY A 70 -6.21 -5.34 -2.56
C GLY A 70 -5.67 -5.14 -1.14
N THR A 71 -6.42 -4.44 -0.28
CA THR A 71 -6.07 -4.33 1.15
C THR A 71 -6.07 -5.70 1.85
N SER A 72 -7.06 -6.57 1.58
CA SER A 72 -7.05 -7.96 2.09
C SER A 72 -5.78 -8.72 1.68
N ARG A 73 -5.40 -8.65 0.40
CA ARG A 73 -4.18 -9.32 -0.12
C ARG A 73 -2.90 -8.77 0.52
N ILE A 74 -2.84 -7.46 0.81
CA ILE A 74 -1.72 -6.87 1.56
C ILE A 74 -1.70 -7.42 2.98
N MET A 75 -2.86 -7.54 3.66
CA MET A 75 -2.93 -8.13 5.00
C MET A 75 -2.51 -9.60 4.99
N GLU A 76 -2.90 -10.37 3.98
CA GLU A 76 -2.47 -11.77 3.78
C GLU A 76 -0.94 -11.86 3.68
N LEU A 77 -0.29 -11.00 2.90
CA LEU A 77 1.17 -10.92 2.87
C LEU A 77 1.74 -10.54 4.24
N CYS A 78 1.14 -9.57 4.94
CA CYS A 78 1.61 -9.09 6.24
C CYS A 78 1.65 -10.20 7.30
N VAL A 79 0.71 -11.14 7.27
CA VAL A 79 0.67 -12.30 8.18
C VAL A 79 1.88 -13.23 7.98
N GLU A 80 2.48 -13.23 6.79
CA GLU A 80 3.61 -14.10 6.46
C GLU A 80 4.98 -13.46 6.74
N LEU A 81 5.03 -12.13 6.87
CA LEU A 81 6.26 -11.38 7.14
C LEU A 81 6.89 -11.82 8.46
N LYS A 82 8.19 -12.12 8.45
CA LYS A 82 8.89 -12.66 9.62
C LYS A 82 9.13 -11.65 10.73
N HIS A 83 9.12 -10.36 10.40
CA HIS A 83 9.56 -9.31 11.30
C HIS A 83 8.62 -8.09 11.29
N VAL A 84 7.34 -8.27 10.94
CA VAL A 84 6.37 -7.18 10.91
C VAL A 84 6.16 -6.58 12.30
N ILE A 85 6.30 -5.26 12.39
CA ILE A 85 6.14 -4.45 13.60
C ILE A 85 4.90 -3.57 13.47
N SER A 86 4.66 -3.00 12.29
CA SER A 86 3.55 -2.07 12.07
C SER A 86 3.04 -2.12 10.62
N VAL A 87 1.72 -1.98 10.48
CA VAL A 87 1.03 -1.78 9.21
C VAL A 87 0.29 -0.46 9.30
N VAL A 88 0.72 0.51 8.51
CA VAL A 88 0.16 1.86 8.43
C VAL A 88 -0.71 1.91 7.18
N TYR A 89 -2.03 1.91 7.39
CA TYR A 89 -3.01 2.03 6.31
C TYR A 89 -3.43 3.49 6.13
N VAL A 90 -3.32 3.99 4.90
CA VAL A 90 -3.80 5.33 4.55
C VAL A 90 -5.23 5.23 4.02
N SER A 91 -6.19 5.66 4.85
CA SER A 91 -7.60 5.74 4.50
C SER A 91 -7.96 7.13 3.95
N THR A 92 -9.25 7.47 4.00
CA THR A 92 -9.80 8.75 3.56
C THR A 92 -10.89 9.23 4.52
N ALA A 93 -11.06 10.55 4.64
CA ALA A 93 -12.19 11.13 5.37
C ALA A 93 -13.55 10.78 4.75
N TYR A 94 -13.57 10.31 3.49
CA TYR A 94 -14.78 9.87 2.79
C TYR A 94 -15.24 8.44 3.14
N SER A 95 -14.54 7.72 4.02
CA SER A 95 -14.91 6.35 4.40
C SER A 95 -16.30 6.23 5.03
N ASN A 96 -16.80 7.33 5.62
CA ASN A 96 -18.14 7.46 6.18
C ASN A 96 -18.89 8.64 5.55
N ALA A 97 -18.80 8.82 4.23
CA ALA A 97 -19.38 9.97 3.52
C ALA A 97 -20.91 10.12 3.67
N ASN A 98 -21.61 9.09 4.16
CA ASN A 98 -23.02 9.12 4.50
C ASN A 98 -23.33 9.77 5.86
N ILE A 99 -22.30 10.11 6.66
CA ILE A 99 -22.42 10.72 7.98
C ILE A 99 -22.01 12.19 7.89
N PHE A 100 -22.80 13.09 8.47
CA PHE A 100 -22.56 14.54 8.39
C PHE A 100 -21.38 15.00 9.28
N GLU A 101 -21.20 14.36 10.43
CA GLU A 101 -20.15 14.67 11.40
C GLU A 101 -19.36 13.41 11.75
N ILE A 102 -18.04 13.48 11.58
CA ILE A 102 -17.11 12.38 11.85
C ILE A 102 -16.29 12.73 13.10
N GLU A 103 -16.32 11.85 14.08
CA GLU A 103 -15.62 11.87 15.37
C GLU A 103 -14.49 10.83 15.37
N GLU A 104 -13.55 10.96 16.30
CA GLU A 104 -12.47 9.97 16.49
C GLU A 104 -12.99 8.74 17.24
N LYS A 105 -13.74 7.88 16.54
CA LYS A 105 -14.27 6.63 17.08
C LYS A 105 -14.34 5.54 16.01
N ILE A 106 -14.57 4.31 16.47
CA ILE A 106 -14.87 3.18 15.58
C ILE A 106 -16.33 3.28 15.14
N TYR A 107 -16.54 3.24 13.83
CA TYR A 107 -17.85 3.19 13.19
C TYR A 107 -18.19 1.73 12.88
N THR A 108 -19.36 1.27 13.31
CA THR A 108 -19.90 -0.10 13.12
C THR A 108 -21.17 -0.08 12.29
#